data_AF-A0A4R2Q6D5-F1
#
_entry.id   AF-A0A4R2Q6D5-F1
#
_cell.length_a   1.000
_cell.length_b   1.000
_cell.length_c   1.000
_cell.angle_alpha   90.00
_cell.angle_beta   90.00
_cell.angle_gamma   90.00
#
_symmetry.space_group_name_H-M   'P 1'
#
loop_
_entity.id
_entity.type
_entity.pdbx_description
1 polymer ?
#
loop_
_entity_poly.entity_id
_entity_poly.type
_entity_poly.pdbx_seq_one_letter_code
_entity_poly.pdbx_strand_id
1 'polypeptide(L)' 'MKTTTRFQESLWRKSSRSGSGGNCVEIAIAPAHVGIRDTKNRTAGHLAVDRAAFAAFLSAVQ' A
#
# COMPACT_ATOMS: atom_id res chain seq x y z
N MET A 1 1.29 -22.20 -9.92
CA MET A 1 1.78 -20.97 -10.58
C MET A 1 1.69 -19.84 -9.55
N LYS A 2 2.82 -19.32 -9.04
CA LYS A 2 2.78 -18.22 -8.05
C LYS A 2 2.56 -16.92 -8.83
N THR A 3 1.34 -16.38 -8.78
CA THR A 3 1.01 -15.11 -9.42
C THR A 3 1.68 -13.99 -8.61
N THR A 4 2.92 -13.65 -8.96
CA THR A 4 3.65 -12.56 -8.30
C THR A 4 3.02 -11.23 -8.68
N THR A 5 2.20 -10.67 -7.79
CA THR A 5 1.69 -9.30 -7.92
C THR A 5 2.86 -8.32 -8.01
N ARG A 6 2.91 -7.50 -9.08
CA ARG A 6 3.97 -6.50 -9.27
C ARG A 6 3.44 -5.10 -8.99
N PHE A 7 4.04 -4.42 -8.02
CA PHE A 7 3.83 -3.00 -7.74
C PHE A 7 5.07 -2.22 -8.17
N GLN A 8 5.05 -1.64 -9.37
CA GLN A 8 6.15 -0.82 -9.90
C GLN A 8 6.28 0.51 -9.13
N GLU A 9 7.49 1.08 -9.06
CA GLU A 9 7.77 2.31 -8.28
C GLU A 9 6.90 3.53 -8.68
N SER A 10 6.53 3.66 -9.96
CA SER A 10 5.68 4.76 -10.46
C SER A 10 4.20 4.65 -10.07
N LEU A 11 3.75 3.52 -9.50
CA LEU A 11 2.35 3.29 -9.11
C LEU A 11 2.07 3.64 -7.64
N TRP A 12 3.10 4.00 -6.87
CA TRP A 12 2.95 4.29 -5.44
C TRP A 12 2.52 5.72 -5.20
N ARG A 13 1.45 5.89 -4.41
CA ARG A 13 0.96 7.19 -3.95
C ARG A 13 1.23 7.35 -2.47
N LYS A 14 2.03 8.35 -2.12
CA LYS A 14 2.28 8.76 -0.73
C LYS A 14 1.06 9.44 -0.14
N SER A 15 0.74 9.14 1.12
CA SER A 15 -0.33 9.80 1.86
C SER A 15 0.01 11.28 2.09
N SER A 16 -0.96 12.19 1.92
CA SER A 16 -0.83 13.61 2.25
C SER A 16 -0.67 13.87 3.74
N ARG A 17 -0.99 12.88 4.59
CA ARG A 17 -0.77 12.92 6.04
C ARG A 17 0.68 12.59 6.43
N SER A 18 1.52 12.25 5.45
CA SER A 18 2.95 11.97 5.64
C SER A 18 3.71 13.30 5.84
N GLY A 19 3.84 13.73 7.09
CA GLY A 19 4.59 14.93 7.47
C GLY A 19 5.69 14.66 8.50
N SER A 20 6.14 15.70 9.19
CA SER A 20 7.19 15.62 10.23
C SER A 20 6.84 14.69 11.40
N GLY A 21 5.56 14.38 11.62
CA GLY A 21 5.07 13.50 12.68
C GLY A 21 5.31 11.99 12.48
N GLY A 22 6.02 11.57 11.43
CA GLY A 22 6.64 10.23 11.39
C GLY A 22 5.78 9.05 10.92
N ASN A 23 4.53 9.25 10.50
CA ASN A 23 3.63 8.17 10.03
C ASN A 23 3.44 8.19 8.50
N CYS A 24 4.53 7.96 7.77
CA CYS A 24 4.53 8.08 6.31
C CYS A 24 4.19 6.75 5.63
N VAL A 25 3.07 6.70 4.92
CA VAL A 25 2.60 5.49 4.20
C VAL A 25 2.44 5.78 2.71
N GLU A 26 2.85 4.81 1.89
CA GLU A 26 2.61 4.77 0.45
C GLU A 26 1.68 3.59 0.10
N ILE A 27 0.78 3.78 -0.86
CA ILE A 27 -0.17 2.76 -1.33
C ILE A 27 -0.04 2.62 -2.86
N ALA A 28 -0.06 1.40 -3.38
CA ALA A 28 -0.16 1.12 -4.82
C ALA A 28 -1.36 0.22 -5.12
N ILE A 29 -2.12 0.55 -6.18
CA ILE A 29 -3.29 -0.24 -6.58
C ILE A 29 -2.92 -1.13 -7.76
N ALA A 30 -3.08 -2.44 -7.60
CA ALA A 30 -2.99 -3.44 -8.66
C ALA A 30 -4.38 -4.04 -8.95
N PRO A 31 -4.56 -4.82 -10.03
CA PRO A 31 -5.87 -5.37 -10.38
C PRO A 31 -6.54 -6.16 -9.25
N ALA A 32 -5.81 -7.06 -8.59
CA ALA A 32 -6.35 -7.93 -7.52
C ALA A 32 -5.91 -7.51 -6.10
N HIS A 33 -4.89 -6.66 -5.97
CA HIS A 33 -4.27 -6.37 -4.68
C HIS A 33 -4.00 -4.89 -4.47
N VAL A 34 -3.82 -4.52 -3.21
CA VAL A 34 -3.32 -3.22 -2.77
C VAL A 34 -1.97 -3.43 -2.07
N GLY A 35 -0.96 -2.71 -2.52
CA GLY A 35 0.35 -2.65 -1.88
C GLY A 35 0.35 -1.57 -0.80
N ILE A 36 0.90 -1.85 0.37
CA ILE A 36 1.03 -0.89 1.48
C ILE A 36 2.47 -0.94 2.00
N ARG A 37 3.15 0.20 2.08
CA ARG A 37 4.53 0.26 2.61
C ARG A 37 4.81 1.50 3.44
N ASP A 38 5.80 1.36 4.32
CA ASP A 38 6.42 2.50 5.01
C ASP A 38 7.24 3.31 4.00
N THR A 39 6.88 4.57 3.82
CA THR A 39 7.60 5.48 2.91
C THR A 39 9.06 5.68 3.35
N LYS A 40 9.33 5.60 4.66
CA LYS A 40 10.66 5.82 5.23
C LYS A 40 11.59 4.63 5.05
N ASN A 41 11.03 3.45 4.78
CA ASN A 41 11.77 2.19 4.70
C ASN A 41 11.31 1.35 3.51
N ARG A 42 11.42 1.91 2.30
CA ARG A 42 10.99 1.24 1.04
C ARG A 42 11.71 -0.08 0.80
N THR A 43 12.95 -0.21 1.27
CA THR A 43 13.77 -1.41 1.09
C THR A 43 13.32 -2.59 1.95
N ALA A 44 12.57 -2.34 3.03
CA ALA A 44 11.94 -3.40 3.83
C ALA A 44 10.79 -4.12 3.09
N GLY A 45 10.40 -3.65 1.91
CA GLY A 45 9.35 -4.25 1.09
C GLY A 45 7.98 -3.62 1.35
N HIS A 46 6.93 -4.40 1.09
CA HIS A 46 5.55 -3.96 1.20
C HIS A 46 4.63 -5.13 1.55
N LEU A 47 3.50 -4.82 2.18
CA LEU A 47 2.39 -5.75 2.33
C LEU A 47 1.57 -5.74 1.04
N ALA A 48 1.12 -6.91 0.59
CA ALA A 48 0.15 -7.05 -0.48
C ALA A 48 -1.13 -7.64 0.10
N VAL A 49 -2.23 -6.91 0.01
CA VAL A 49 -3.54 -7.33 0.53
C VAL A 49 -4.53 -7.44 -0.63
N ASP A 50 -5.48 -8.37 -0.55
CA ASP A 50 -6.57 -8.46 -1.51
C ASP A 50 -7.35 -7.14 -1.56
N ARG A 51 -7.69 -6.69 -2.76
CA ARG A 51 -8.36 -5.41 -2.97
C ARG A 51 -9.73 -5.36 -2.30
N ALA A 52 -10.47 -6.47 -2.29
CA ALA A 52 -11.77 -6.57 -1.61
C ALA A 52 -11.61 -6.46 -0.09
N ALA A 53 -10.60 -7.12 0.49
CA ALA A 53 -10.32 -7.06 1.91
C ALA A 53 -9.89 -5.64 2.34
N PHE A 54 -9.08 -4.96 1.53
CA PHE A 54 -8.70 -3.58 1.79
C PHE A 54 -9.90 -2.62 1.78
N ALA A 55 -10.84 -2.79 0.84
CA ALA A 55 -12.07 -2.01 0.82
C ALA A 55 -12.94 -2.26 2.06
N ALA A 56 -13.11 -3.52 2.45
CA ALA A 56 -13.86 -3.89 3.67
C ALA A 56 -13.22 -3.29 4.93
N PHE A 57 -11.89 -3.33 5.03
CA PHE A 57 -11.15 -2.69 6.13
C PHE A 57 -11.45 -1.19 6.19
N LEU A 58 -11.34 -0.46 5.07
CA LEU A 58 -11.63 0.97 5.04
C LEU A 58 -13.06 1.25 5.51
N SER A 59 -14.05 0.51 5.01
CA SER A 59 -15.44 0.68 5.46
C SER A 59 -15.66 0.44 6.95
N ALA A 60 -14.81 -0.36 7.60
CA ALA A 60 -14.92 -0.66 9.02
C ALA A 60 -14.23 0.37 9.94
N VAL A 61 -13.29 1.17 9.42
CA VAL A 61 -12.45 2.09 10.23
C VAL A 61 -12.65 3.58 9.88
N GLN A 62 -13.66 3.88 9.06
CA GLN A 62 -14.02 5.24 8.67
C GLN A 62 -14.52 6.09 9.85
#